data_AF-A0AAD2DM45-F1
#
_entry.id   AF-A0AAD2DM45-F1
#
_cell.length_a   1.000
_cell.length_b   1.000
_cell.length_c   1.000
_cell.angle_alpha   90.00
_cell.angle_beta   90.00
_cell.angle_gamma   90.00
#
_symmetry.space_group_name_H-M   'P 1'
#
loop_
_entity.id
_entity.type
_entity.pdbx_description
1 polymer ?
#
loop_
_entity_poly.entity_id
_entity_poly.type
_entity_poly.pdbx_seq_one_letter_code
_entity_poly.pdbx_strand_id
1 'polypeptide(L)'
;MVSLEKLEDLEYFNVSFNELTGEIPNGALLKNFTFDFFIGNGELCGASQFKVESCNTTRLSSNTRFLKYILPSIAGVLSLAIIVVYLIRRPCRNTLLPAQSTPPFTIKRISYYEVLNATNKFGEENMIDKGTFSGSVYKGTFSDVMIDAIKIFNLDLHGRVSSIFNSFK
;
A
#
# COMPACT_ATOMS: atom_id res chain seq x y z
N MET A 1 22.37 -9.64 -34.60
CA MET A 1 21.11 -9.29 -35.28
C MET A 1 21.43 -9.15 -36.76
N VAL A 2 21.01 -10.10 -37.57
CA VAL A 2 21.27 -10.13 -39.02
C VAL A 2 20.15 -9.33 -39.70
N SER A 3 20.50 -8.39 -40.58
CA SER A 3 19.53 -7.58 -41.34
C SER A 3 19.57 -7.99 -42.81
N LEU A 4 18.39 -8.21 -43.39
CA LEU A 4 18.20 -8.50 -44.82
C LEU A 4 18.57 -7.31 -45.73
N GLU A 5 18.69 -6.11 -45.17
CA GLU A 5 19.02 -4.89 -45.94
C GLU A 5 20.48 -4.84 -46.41
N LYS A 6 21.37 -5.69 -45.88
CA LYS A 6 22.83 -5.67 -46.14
C LYS A 6 23.30 -6.73 -47.14
N LEU A 7 22.40 -7.41 -47.84
CA LEU A 7 22.73 -8.53 -48.73
C LEU A 7 22.90 -8.04 -50.18
N GLU A 8 24.07 -7.52 -50.53
CA GLU A 8 24.33 -6.87 -51.83
C GLU A 8 24.32 -7.83 -53.05
N ASP A 9 24.55 -9.14 -52.84
CA ASP A 9 24.71 -10.15 -53.93
C ASP A 9 23.56 -11.17 -54.03
N LEU A 10 22.36 -10.85 -53.53
CA LEU A 10 21.25 -11.82 -53.48
C LEU A 10 20.49 -11.88 -54.82
N GLU A 11 20.82 -12.87 -55.66
CA GLU A 11 20.19 -13.09 -56.97
C GLU A 11 18.82 -13.80 -56.88
N TYR A 12 18.65 -14.69 -55.90
CA TYR A 12 17.41 -15.44 -55.67
C TYR A 12 17.02 -15.39 -54.20
N PHE A 13 15.76 -15.07 -53.94
CA PHE A 13 15.23 -14.96 -52.58
C PHE A 13 13.81 -15.48 -52.53
N ASN A 14 13.56 -16.61 -51.86
CA ASN A 14 12.21 -17.16 -51.69
C ASN A 14 12.01 -17.57 -50.23
N VAL A 15 11.01 -16.97 -49.58
CA VAL A 15 10.63 -17.26 -48.20
C VAL A 15 9.15 -17.61 -48.10
N SER A 16 8.55 -18.06 -49.20
CA SER A 16 7.16 -18.49 -49.25
C SER A 16 6.90 -19.65 -48.27
N PHE A 17 5.70 -19.67 -47.67
CA PHE A 17 5.23 -20.72 -46.76
C PHE A 17 6.16 -21.03 -45.57
N ASN A 18 6.81 -20.02 -44.98
CA ASN A 18 7.70 -20.19 -43.82
C ASN A 18 7.07 -19.70 -42.50
N GLU A 19 5.75 -19.41 -42.50
CA GLU A 19 5.02 -18.89 -41.32
C GLU A 19 5.67 -17.62 -40.71
N LEU A 20 6.27 -16.80 -41.56
CA LEU A 20 6.92 -15.55 -41.14
C LEU A 20 5.88 -14.53 -40.64
N THR A 21 6.31 -13.72 -39.70
CA THR A 21 5.49 -12.68 -39.06
C THR A 21 6.21 -11.34 -39.08
N GLY A 22 5.45 -10.24 -39.13
CA GLY A 22 5.97 -8.88 -38.98
C GLY A 22 6.15 -8.10 -40.29
N GLU A 23 6.86 -6.97 -40.20
CA GLU A 23 7.02 -6.03 -41.31
C GLU A 23 8.09 -6.52 -42.31
N ILE A 24 7.71 -6.57 -43.60
CA ILE A 24 8.65 -6.79 -44.70
C ILE A 24 9.54 -5.54 -44.81
N PRO A 25 10.88 -5.66 -44.63
CA PRO A 25 11.75 -4.49 -44.68
C PRO A 25 11.71 -3.80 -46.04
N ASN A 26 11.62 -2.47 -46.04
CA ASN A 26 11.53 -1.66 -47.27
C ASN A 26 12.91 -1.28 -47.85
N GLY A 27 13.88 -2.20 -47.76
CA GLY A 27 15.24 -2.01 -48.28
C GLY A 27 15.28 -1.93 -49.81
N ALA A 28 16.30 -1.24 -50.36
CA ALA A 28 16.43 -1.00 -51.80
C ALA A 28 16.42 -2.30 -52.65
N LEU A 29 17.01 -3.38 -52.12
CA LEU A 29 17.09 -4.69 -52.77
C LEU A 29 15.75 -5.44 -52.76
N LEU A 30 14.99 -5.34 -51.66
CA LEU A 30 13.70 -6.00 -51.50
C LEU A 30 12.59 -5.38 -52.36
N LYS A 31 12.83 -4.19 -52.94
CA LYS A 31 11.95 -3.58 -53.95
C LYS A 31 11.93 -4.35 -55.27
N ASN A 32 12.98 -5.13 -55.57
CA ASN A 32 13.06 -5.92 -56.79
C ASN A 32 12.28 -7.25 -56.68
N PHE A 33 11.90 -7.66 -55.47
CA PHE A 33 11.13 -8.88 -55.24
C PHE A 33 9.62 -8.57 -55.20
N THR A 34 8.83 -9.45 -55.81
CA THR A 34 7.37 -9.38 -55.86
C THR A 34 6.71 -10.24 -54.78
N PHE A 35 5.38 -10.17 -54.67
CA PHE A 35 4.58 -11.00 -53.76
C PHE A 35 4.90 -12.50 -53.78
N ASP A 36 5.30 -13.06 -54.93
CA ASP A 36 5.49 -14.52 -55.09
C ASP A 36 6.55 -15.09 -54.13
N PHE A 37 7.50 -14.26 -53.71
CA PHE A 37 8.55 -14.65 -52.77
C PHE A 37 8.12 -14.64 -51.30
N PHE A 38 6.97 -14.05 -50.99
CA PHE A 38 6.43 -13.88 -49.64
C PHE A 38 5.08 -14.58 -49.43
N ILE A 39 4.52 -15.20 -50.46
CA ILE A 39 3.22 -15.89 -50.40
C ILE A 39 3.18 -16.98 -49.31
N GLY A 40 2.02 -17.16 -48.67
CA GLY A 40 1.84 -18.20 -47.65
C GLY A 40 2.34 -17.82 -46.25
N ASN A 41 2.74 -16.57 -46.03
CA ASN A 41 3.06 -16.04 -44.70
C ASN A 41 1.96 -15.07 -44.26
N GLY A 42 0.91 -15.59 -43.59
CA GLY A 42 -0.34 -14.84 -43.32
C GLY A 42 -0.20 -13.64 -42.38
N GLU A 43 0.85 -13.62 -41.55
CA GLU A 43 1.09 -12.59 -40.53
C GLU A 43 2.14 -11.55 -40.97
N LEU A 44 2.48 -11.52 -42.27
CA LEU A 44 3.31 -10.47 -42.83
C LEU A 44 2.48 -9.21 -43.12
N CYS A 45 3.11 -8.06 -42.93
CA CYS A 45 2.58 -6.77 -43.31
C CYS A 45 3.66 -5.94 -44.03
N GLY A 46 3.28 -4.93 -44.83
CA GLY A 46 4.27 -4.12 -45.53
C GLY A 46 3.74 -3.30 -46.70
N ALA A 47 4.62 -3.01 -47.66
CA ALA A 47 4.26 -2.25 -48.86
C ALA A 47 3.27 -3.01 -49.76
N SER A 48 2.41 -2.26 -50.45
CA SER A 48 1.33 -2.81 -51.30
C SER A 48 1.84 -3.70 -52.45
N GLN A 49 3.09 -3.50 -52.89
CA GLN A 49 3.76 -4.34 -53.89
C GLN A 49 3.83 -5.82 -53.50
N PHE A 50 3.82 -6.12 -52.20
CA PHE A 50 3.86 -7.47 -51.67
C PHE A 50 2.47 -8.05 -51.43
N LYS A 51 1.37 -7.36 -51.80
CA LYS A 51 -0.02 -7.84 -51.61
C LYS A 51 -0.35 -8.35 -50.19
N VAL A 52 0.33 -7.81 -49.19
CA VAL A 52 0.07 -8.06 -47.76
C VAL A 52 -0.70 -6.89 -47.17
N GLU A 53 -1.25 -7.06 -45.97
CA GLU A 53 -1.87 -5.97 -45.23
C GLU A 53 -0.84 -4.85 -44.96
N SER A 54 -1.29 -3.59 -45.00
CA SER A 54 -0.42 -2.49 -44.57
C SER A 54 -0.11 -2.64 -43.09
N CYS A 55 1.16 -2.56 -42.70
CA CYS A 55 1.50 -2.60 -41.29
C CYS A 55 0.76 -1.48 -40.56
N ASN A 56 -0.03 -1.87 -39.55
CA ASN A 56 -0.60 -0.94 -38.60
C ASN A 56 0.54 -0.34 -37.79
N THR A 57 1.18 0.67 -38.35
CA THR A 57 2.03 1.60 -37.61
C THR A 57 1.12 2.49 -36.77
N THR A 58 0.38 1.86 -35.85
CA THR A 58 0.25 2.44 -34.54
C THR A 58 1.66 2.41 -33.92
N ARG A 59 2.54 3.28 -34.43
CA ARG A 59 3.46 3.99 -33.56
C ARG A 59 2.54 4.70 -32.57
N LEU A 60 2.07 3.98 -31.55
CA LEU A 60 1.91 4.57 -30.24
C LEU A 60 3.31 5.07 -29.94
N SER A 61 3.54 6.30 -30.38
CA SER A 61 4.77 7.04 -30.19
C SER A 61 5.17 6.79 -28.75
N SER A 62 6.45 6.51 -28.51
CA SER A 62 6.95 6.39 -27.13
C SER A 62 6.42 7.53 -26.24
N ASN A 63 6.23 8.72 -26.83
CA ASN A 63 5.57 9.87 -26.21
C ASN A 63 4.16 9.62 -25.68
N THR A 64 3.29 8.82 -26.31
CA THR A 64 1.92 8.57 -25.81
C THR A 64 1.92 7.65 -24.60
N ARG A 65 2.85 6.67 -24.55
CA ARG A 65 3.08 5.84 -23.35
C ARG A 65 3.65 6.70 -22.22
N PHE A 66 4.66 7.52 -22.48
CA PHE A 66 5.19 8.43 -21.47
C PHE A 66 4.15 9.44 -20.99
N LEU A 67 3.37 10.07 -21.88
CA LEU A 67 2.25 10.94 -21.51
C LEU A 67 1.23 10.23 -20.63
N LYS A 68 0.92 8.96 -20.91
CA LYS A 68 0.00 8.15 -20.10
C LYS A 68 0.47 7.96 -18.65
N TYR A 69 1.77 8.02 -18.38
CA TYR A 69 2.32 7.86 -17.03
C TYR A 69 2.75 9.20 -16.38
N ILE A 70 3.27 10.13 -17.17
CA ILE A 70 3.71 11.46 -16.69
C ILE A 70 2.50 12.32 -16.31
N LEU A 71 1.41 12.27 -17.09
CA LEU A 71 0.23 13.09 -16.84
C LEU A 71 -0.47 12.76 -15.49
N PRO A 72 -0.75 11.48 -15.14
CA PRO A 72 -1.29 11.16 -13.82
C PRO A 72 -0.27 11.37 -12.69
N SER A 73 1.03 11.25 -12.96
CA SER A 73 2.07 11.54 -11.94
C SER A 73 2.07 13.01 -11.54
N ILE A 74 2.06 13.93 -12.51
CA ILE A 74 2.00 15.38 -12.25
C ILE A 74 0.67 15.75 -11.57
N ALA A 75 -0.45 15.21 -12.04
CA ALA A 75 -1.75 15.41 -11.42
C ALA A 75 -1.80 14.89 -9.97
N GLY A 76 -1.15 13.76 -9.69
CA GLY A 76 -1.03 13.19 -8.35
C GLY A 76 -0.24 14.08 -7.39
N VAL A 77 0.91 14.61 -7.84
CA VAL A 77 1.73 15.52 -7.01
C VAL A 77 1.00 16.83 -6.74
N LEU A 78 0.37 17.42 -7.77
CA LEU A 78 -0.38 18.67 -7.62
C LEU A 78 -1.60 18.49 -6.71
N SER A 79 -2.36 17.41 -6.86
CA SER A 79 -3.52 17.13 -6.01
C SER A 79 -3.11 16.91 -4.55
N LEU A 80 -2.03 16.18 -4.29
CA LEU A 80 -1.50 16.00 -2.93
C LEU A 80 -1.05 17.34 -2.32
N ALA A 81 -0.32 18.16 -3.07
CA ALA A 81 0.10 19.48 -2.61
C ALA A 81 -1.10 20.40 -2.29
N ILE A 82 -2.13 20.39 -3.13
CA ILE A 82 -3.37 21.15 -2.89
C ILE A 82 -4.08 20.65 -1.62
N ILE A 83 -4.16 19.33 -1.40
CA ILE A 83 -4.75 18.75 -0.19
C ILE A 83 -3.97 19.20 1.05
N VAL A 84 -2.63 19.11 1.03
CA VAL A 84 -1.79 19.53 2.16
C VAL A 84 -1.97 21.02 2.44
N VAL A 85 -1.92 21.86 1.40
CA VAL A 85 -2.17 23.31 1.53
C VAL A 85 -3.57 23.59 2.04
N TYR A 86 -4.58 22.86 1.56
CA TYR A 86 -5.95 22.97 2.03
C TYR A 86 -6.06 22.57 3.51
N LEU A 87 -5.40 21.50 3.96
CA LEU A 87 -5.41 21.08 5.37
C LEU A 87 -4.72 22.10 6.29
N ILE A 88 -3.62 22.70 5.84
CA ILE A 88 -2.90 23.76 6.58
C ILE A 88 -3.71 25.06 6.61
N ARG A 89 -4.32 25.42 5.47
CA ARG A 89 -5.13 26.64 5.34
C ARG A 89 -6.56 26.49 5.80
N ARG A 90 -7.03 25.27 6.06
CA ARG A 90 -8.30 25.04 6.71
C ARG A 90 -8.10 25.66 8.09
N PRO A 91 -8.74 26.81 8.40
CA PRO A 91 -8.79 27.21 9.79
C PRO A 91 -9.35 25.99 10.52
N CYS A 92 -8.72 25.58 11.62
CA CYS A 92 -9.40 24.73 12.58
C CYS A 92 -10.65 25.49 12.99
N ARG A 93 -11.72 25.36 12.19
CA ARG A 93 -13.07 25.51 12.68
C ARG A 93 -13.13 24.36 13.65
N ASN A 94 -12.83 24.70 14.90
CA ASN A 94 -13.34 24.02 16.06
C ASN A 94 -14.85 24.03 15.87
N THR A 95 -15.34 23.14 15.01
CA THR A 95 -16.69 22.66 15.15
C THR A 95 -16.62 21.97 16.49
N LEU A 96 -17.15 22.67 17.48
CA LEU A 96 -17.84 22.07 18.61
C LEU A 96 -18.93 21.13 18.05
N LEU A 97 -18.53 20.07 17.33
CA LEU A 97 -19.14 18.78 17.58
C LEU A 97 -18.67 18.45 18.99
N PRO A 98 -19.54 17.94 19.88
CA PRO A 98 -19.09 17.49 21.17
C PRO A 98 -17.98 16.48 20.86
N ALA A 99 -16.75 16.90 21.08
CA ALA A 99 -15.66 16.00 21.21
C ALA A 99 -16.18 15.07 22.31
N GLN A 100 -16.47 13.83 21.97
CA GLN A 100 -16.09 12.78 22.88
C GLN A 100 -14.56 12.78 22.81
N SER A 101 -13.99 13.85 23.36
CA SER A 101 -12.66 13.85 23.91
C SER A 101 -12.69 12.59 24.74
N THR A 102 -11.95 11.58 24.31
CA THR A 102 -11.25 10.80 25.31
C THR A 102 -10.66 11.87 26.23
N PRO A 103 -11.10 11.94 27.51
CA PRO A 103 -10.52 12.91 28.40
C PRO A 103 -9.00 12.75 28.27
N PRO A 104 -8.21 13.84 28.28
CA PRO A 104 -6.76 13.69 28.43
C PRO A 104 -6.59 12.66 29.53
N PHE A 105 -5.77 11.62 29.31
CA PHE A 105 -5.62 10.52 30.25
C PHE A 105 -5.15 11.11 31.58
N THR A 106 -6.11 11.55 32.40
CA THR A 106 -5.89 12.10 33.71
C THR A 106 -5.67 10.85 34.52
N ILE A 107 -4.41 10.50 34.73
CA ILE A 107 -4.03 9.57 35.78
C ILE A 107 -4.60 10.19 37.06
N LYS A 108 -5.80 9.76 37.45
CA LYS A 108 -6.41 10.15 38.71
C LYS A 108 -5.48 9.58 39.77
N ARG A 109 -4.78 10.47 40.48
CA ARG A 109 -4.01 10.05 41.65
C ARG A 109 -5.01 9.61 42.70
N ILE A 110 -5.08 8.31 42.94
CA ILE A 110 -5.87 7.71 44.01
C ILE A 110 -4.93 7.51 45.21
N SER A 111 -5.36 7.94 46.38
CA SER A 111 -4.60 7.77 47.62
C SER A 111 -4.68 6.32 48.12
N TYR A 112 -3.68 5.91 48.90
CA TYR A 112 -3.69 4.59 49.54
C TYR A 112 -4.96 4.36 50.39
N TYR A 113 -5.43 5.38 51.11
CA TYR A 113 -6.62 5.30 51.95
C TYR A 113 -7.91 5.12 51.15
N GLU A 114 -8.03 5.73 49.97
CA GLU A 114 -9.16 5.50 49.07
C GLU A 114 -9.18 4.05 48.59
N VAL A 115 -8.03 3.49 48.20
CA VAL A 115 -7.92 2.08 47.82
C VAL A 115 -8.26 1.17 48.99
N LEU A 116 -7.71 1.45 50.18
CA LEU A 116 -7.92 0.67 51.39
C LEU A 116 -9.40 0.64 51.79
N ASN A 117 -10.09 1.76 51.71
CA ASN A 117 -11.52 1.83 52.02
C ASN A 117 -12.36 1.13 50.94
N ALA A 118 -12.02 1.34 49.66
CA ALA A 118 -12.74 0.75 48.53
C ALA A 118 -12.67 -0.79 48.50
N THR A 119 -11.58 -1.38 48.98
CA THR A 119 -11.39 -2.84 49.04
C THR A 119 -11.79 -3.46 50.39
N ASN A 120 -12.44 -2.70 51.28
CA ASN A 120 -12.72 -3.09 52.66
C ASN A 120 -11.47 -3.65 53.38
N LYS A 121 -10.39 -2.88 53.36
CA LYS A 121 -9.08 -3.22 53.93
C LYS A 121 -8.47 -4.50 53.34
N PHE A 122 -8.70 -4.74 52.05
CA PHE A 122 -8.25 -5.94 51.33
C PHE A 122 -8.81 -7.24 51.92
N GLY A 123 -10.07 -7.23 52.36
CA GLY A 123 -10.76 -8.41 52.85
C GLY A 123 -10.92 -9.49 51.78
N GLU A 124 -10.91 -10.76 52.22
CA GLU A 124 -11.03 -11.94 51.35
C GLU A 124 -12.37 -11.95 50.58
N GLU A 125 -13.41 -11.32 51.10
CA GLU A 125 -14.72 -11.17 50.45
C GLU A 125 -14.67 -10.32 49.17
N ASN A 126 -13.64 -9.48 49.02
CA ASN A 126 -13.40 -8.69 47.83
C ASN A 126 -12.29 -9.27 46.96
N MET A 127 -11.68 -10.41 47.33
CA MET A 127 -10.63 -11.04 46.51
C MET A 127 -11.25 -11.68 45.27
N ILE A 128 -10.74 -11.28 44.10
CA ILE A 128 -11.14 -11.84 42.80
C ILE A 128 -10.18 -12.96 42.41
N ASP A 129 -8.88 -12.74 42.59
CA ASP A 129 -7.84 -13.69 42.21
C ASP A 129 -6.60 -13.53 43.09
N LYS A 130 -5.85 -14.63 43.27
CA LYS A 130 -4.61 -14.68 44.04
C LYS A 130 -3.59 -15.52 43.29
N GLY A 131 -2.63 -14.85 42.66
CA GLY A 131 -1.51 -15.51 42.02
C GLY A 131 -0.30 -15.62 42.92
N THR A 132 0.39 -16.76 42.87
CA THR A 132 1.61 -17.04 43.65
C THR A 132 2.73 -16.01 43.41
N PHE A 133 2.86 -15.51 42.17
CA PHE A 133 3.91 -14.57 41.75
C PHE A 133 3.38 -13.26 41.16
N SER A 134 2.14 -13.25 40.68
CA SER A 134 1.52 -12.11 40.00
C SER A 134 0.83 -11.13 40.96
N GLY A 135 0.79 -11.46 42.25
CA GLY A 135 0.07 -10.70 43.27
C GLY A 135 -1.40 -11.09 43.38
N SER A 136 -2.17 -10.28 44.10
CA SER A 136 -3.60 -10.49 44.33
C SER A 136 -4.42 -9.40 43.64
N VAL A 137 -5.62 -9.74 43.20
CA VAL A 137 -6.58 -8.81 42.59
C VAL A 137 -7.82 -8.73 43.48
N TYR A 138 -8.22 -7.51 43.83
CA TYR A 138 -9.39 -7.22 44.66
C TYR A 138 -10.42 -6.38 43.90
N LYS A 139 -11.69 -6.59 44.22
CA LYS A 139 -12.78 -5.70 43.87
C LYS A 139 -12.72 -4.46 44.76
N GLY A 140 -12.57 -3.29 44.17
CA GLY A 140 -12.68 -1.99 44.84
C GLY A 140 -14.00 -1.32 44.47
N THR A 141 -14.73 -0.81 45.46
CA THR A 141 -15.91 0.02 45.24
C THR A 141 -15.61 1.44 45.69
N PHE A 142 -15.39 2.33 44.74
CA PHE A 142 -15.16 3.76 44.96
C PHE A 142 -16.48 4.52 44.78
N SER A 143 -16.74 5.50 45.64
CA SER A 143 -17.89 6.41 45.56
C SER A 143 -19.19 5.75 45.04
N ASP A 144 -19.82 4.88 45.84
CA ASP A 144 -21.13 4.19 45.69
C ASP A 144 -21.54 3.58 44.33
N VAL A 145 -20.78 3.75 43.23
CA VAL A 145 -21.16 3.32 41.88
C VAL A 145 -19.96 2.87 41.04
N MET A 146 -18.73 3.31 41.35
CA MET A 146 -17.56 2.95 40.55
C MET A 146 -16.89 1.69 41.10
N ILE A 147 -17.03 0.57 40.38
CA ILE A 147 -16.39 -0.70 40.71
C ILE A 147 -15.16 -0.87 39.81
N ASP A 148 -13.99 -1.03 40.41
CA ASP A 148 -12.70 -1.25 39.73
C ASP A 148 -11.97 -2.48 40.29
N ALA A 149 -11.11 -3.10 39.47
CA ALA A 149 -10.21 -4.16 39.92
C ALA A 149 -8.86 -3.56 40.36
N ILE A 150 -8.47 -3.83 41.60
CA ILE A 150 -7.23 -3.36 42.22
C ILE A 150 -6.23 -4.50 42.27
N LYS A 151 -5.13 -4.39 41.53
CA LYS A 151 -4.03 -5.36 41.56
C LYS A 151 -2.95 -4.94 42.54
N ILE A 152 -2.67 -5.79 43.53
CA ILE A 152 -1.60 -5.64 44.50
C ILE A 152 -0.49 -6.61 44.12
N PHE A 153 0.66 -6.07 43.75
CA PHE A 153 1.82 -6.90 43.39
C PHE A 153 2.52 -7.40 44.66
N ASN A 154 2.86 -8.69 44.69
CA ASN A 154 3.79 -9.22 45.69
C ASN A 154 5.21 -8.81 45.26
N LEU A 155 5.84 -7.92 46.02
CA LEU A 155 7.18 -7.39 45.75
C LEU A 155 8.29 -8.17 46.47
N ASP A 156 8.00 -9.34 47.06
CA ASP A 156 9.02 -10.23 47.67
C ASP A 156 10.01 -10.83 46.64
N LEU A 157 10.00 -10.34 45.40
CA LEU A 157 11.06 -10.51 44.44
C LEU A 157 12.26 -9.65 44.83
N HIS A 158 13.27 -10.33 45.35
CA HIS A 158 14.67 -9.92 45.43
C HIS A 158 15.02 -8.85 44.36
N GLY A 159 15.02 -7.58 44.78
CA GLY A 159 15.55 -6.43 44.07
C GLY A 159 15.03 -6.19 42.65
N ARG A 160 13.88 -5.50 42.49
CA ARG A 160 13.67 -4.44 41.46
C ARG A 160 12.27 -3.83 41.55
N VAL A 161 12.21 -2.57 41.98
CA VAL A 161 10.99 -1.76 42.02
C VAL A 161 10.83 -1.00 40.69
N SER A 162 9.71 -1.19 40.01
CA SER A 162 9.08 -0.11 39.24
C SER A 162 7.56 -0.29 39.29
N SER A 163 6.87 0.61 40.00
CA SER A 163 5.42 0.60 40.15
C SER A 163 4.75 1.03 38.85
N ILE A 164 4.03 0.12 38.19
CA ILE A 164 3.12 0.44 37.08
C ILE A 164 1.71 0.03 37.52
N PHE A 165 0.87 1.01 37.82
CA PHE A 165 -0.56 0.81 38.01
C PHE A 165 -1.24 0.78 36.65
N ASN A 166 -1.62 -0.40 36.18
CA ASN A 166 -2.52 -0.54 35.04
C ASN A 166 -3.88 -1.01 35.56
N SER A 167 -4.89 -0.16 35.41
CA SER A 167 -6.29 -0.58 35.48
C SER A 167 -6.67 -1.16 34.12
N PHE A 168 -7.11 -2.42 34.10
CA PHE A 168 -7.67 -3.04 32.91
C PHE A 168 -9.19 -3.02 33.06
N LYS A 169 -9.85 -2.40 32.08
CA LYS A 169 -11.30 -2.44 31.89
C LYS A 169 -11.67 -3.60 30.99
#